data_AF-A0A162MBM6-F1
#
_entry.id   AF-A0A162MBM6-F1
#
_cell.length_a   1.000
_cell.length_b   1.000
_cell.length_c   1.000
_cell.angle_alpha   90.00
_cell.angle_beta   90.00
_cell.angle_gamma   90.00
#
_symmetry.space_group_name_H-M   'P 1'
#
loop_
_entity.id
_entity.type
_entity.pdbx_description
1 polymer ?
#
loop_
_entity_poly.entity_id
_entity_poly.type
_entity_poly.pdbx_seq_one_letter_code
_entity_poly.pdbx_strand_id
1 'polypeptide(L)'
;MKISYITLIWLAISIFELTACHNLTENNNEQSYLQATDSERKQTDGFNSSLPKMNNQDNLDKKVNILEQSEQKQLQEDDFTISYKSMLIRKDTDPKELISRLGYGEGYEANNNGFVSGNGEFRRWNLSYPNYIDPEIRFIIFSEREVKDEEIMDGDSYLVGVSLESESDRFQTKRGIKVGDNREKIIQAYGRPSSMKGEILRYSVGGLHLQFRMDDKTEKVENIFIEYNMEKSVEQQKSADYIDDSEE
;
A
#
# COMPACT_ATOMS: atom_id res chain seq x y z
N MET A 1 45.45 -33.50 -30.72
CA MET A 1 45.04 -34.73 -31.44
C MET A 1 43.83 -35.29 -30.71
N LYS A 2 42.77 -35.61 -31.46
CA LYS A 2 41.37 -35.78 -31.00
C LYS A 2 41.19 -36.84 -29.90
N ILE A 3 40.36 -36.54 -28.89
CA ILE A 3 39.66 -37.57 -28.12
C ILE A 3 38.16 -37.31 -28.28
N SER A 4 37.47 -38.33 -28.77
CA SER A 4 36.05 -38.38 -29.08
C SER A 4 35.26 -38.98 -27.92
N TYR A 5 34.02 -38.53 -27.81
CA TYR A 5 32.95 -38.92 -26.89
C TYR A 5 32.73 -40.43 -26.77
N ILE A 6 32.47 -40.91 -25.55
CA ILE A 6 31.48 -41.97 -25.26
C ILE A 6 30.74 -41.62 -23.94
N THR A 7 29.43 -41.47 -24.08
CA THR A 7 28.39 -41.32 -23.04
C THR A 7 28.17 -42.60 -22.24
N LEU A 8 27.83 -42.48 -20.95
CA LEU A 8 26.97 -43.48 -20.29
C LEU A 8 26.16 -42.84 -19.15
N ILE A 9 24.84 -42.85 -19.36
CA ILE A 9 23.77 -42.49 -18.44
C ILE A 9 23.55 -43.67 -17.47
N TRP A 10 23.35 -43.38 -16.18
CA TRP A 10 22.58 -44.24 -15.30
C TRP A 10 21.62 -43.42 -14.44
N LEU A 11 20.41 -43.95 -14.35
CA LEU A 11 19.16 -43.38 -13.88
C LEU A 11 18.61 -44.30 -12.77
N ALA A 12 18.13 -43.73 -11.67
CA ALA A 12 17.18 -44.29 -10.67
C ALA A 12 16.85 -43.14 -9.69
N ILE A 13 15.66 -42.54 -9.60
CA ILE A 13 14.28 -43.00 -9.37
C ILE A 13 14.10 -43.88 -8.13
N SER A 14 13.49 -43.30 -7.08
CA SER A 14 12.39 -43.81 -6.23
C SER A 14 12.13 -42.77 -5.11
N ILE A 15 11.09 -41.92 -5.09
CA ILE A 15 9.62 -42.09 -5.00
C ILE A 15 9.08 -42.06 -3.55
N PHE A 16 8.13 -41.11 -3.32
CA PHE A 16 7.05 -40.94 -2.31
C PHE A 16 7.41 -41.00 -0.81
N GLU A 17 6.94 -40.06 0.03
CA GLU A 17 5.54 -40.00 0.49
C GLU A 17 4.84 -38.63 0.37
N LEU A 18 3.58 -38.72 -0.05
CA LEU A 18 2.52 -37.72 0.04
C LEU A 18 2.03 -37.60 1.49
N THR A 19 1.77 -36.38 1.94
CA THR A 19 0.61 -36.11 2.80
C THR A 19 -0.14 -34.91 2.24
N ALA A 20 -1.23 -35.20 1.53
CA ALA A 20 -2.31 -34.25 1.34
C ALA A 20 -3.31 -34.47 2.49
N CYS A 21 -3.67 -33.41 3.20
CA CYS A 21 -4.98 -33.24 3.81
C CYS A 21 -5.21 -31.75 4.11
N HIS A 22 -6.11 -31.16 3.32
CA HIS A 22 -7.10 -30.15 3.68
C HIS A 22 -6.74 -29.09 4.74
N ASN A 23 -6.58 -27.84 4.28
CA ASN A 23 -7.62 -26.82 4.47
C ASN A 23 -7.34 -25.63 3.54
N LEU A 24 -8.17 -25.52 2.50
CA LEU A 24 -8.44 -24.24 1.87
C LEU A 24 -9.17 -23.39 2.92
N THR A 25 -8.51 -22.37 3.42
CA THR A 25 -9.19 -21.22 3.98
C THR A 25 -8.70 -20.03 3.17
N GLU A 26 -9.54 -19.62 2.22
CA GLU A 26 -9.47 -18.30 1.62
C GLU A 26 -9.47 -17.28 2.75
N ASN A 27 -8.30 -16.73 3.07
CA ASN A 27 -8.20 -15.57 3.93
C ASN A 27 -8.39 -14.34 3.04
N ASN A 28 -9.67 -14.00 2.82
CA ASN A 28 -10.08 -12.71 2.28
C ASN A 28 -9.76 -11.61 3.30
N ASN A 29 -8.49 -11.18 3.35
CA ASN A 29 -8.03 -10.05 4.16
C ASN A 29 -8.35 -8.68 3.52
N GLU A 30 -9.47 -8.54 2.81
CA GLU A 30 -9.94 -7.26 2.27
C GLU A 30 -10.86 -6.47 3.21
N GLN A 31 -11.19 -6.99 4.41
CA GLN A 31 -12.11 -6.30 5.32
C GLN A 31 -11.45 -5.37 6.37
N SER A 32 -10.12 -5.28 6.44
CA SER A 32 -9.46 -4.45 7.47
C SER A 32 -9.53 -2.93 7.23
N TYR A 33 -10.08 -2.46 6.11
CA TYR A 33 -10.24 -1.03 5.82
C TYR A 33 -11.69 -0.51 5.95
N LEU A 34 -12.69 -1.38 6.12
CA LEU A 34 -14.10 -1.01 6.15
C LEU A 34 -14.93 -1.94 7.06
N GLN A 35 -14.84 -1.80 8.39
CA GLN A 35 -15.93 -2.12 9.31
C GLN A 35 -15.62 -1.62 10.74
N ALA A 36 -16.25 -0.50 11.11
CA ALA A 36 -16.54 -0.16 12.49
C ALA A 36 -18.05 0.06 12.54
N THR A 37 -18.78 -0.89 13.10
CA THR A 37 -20.19 -0.72 13.48
C THR A 37 -20.37 -1.15 14.92
N ASP A 38 -21.11 -0.30 15.63
CA ASP A 38 -21.38 -0.31 17.05
C ASP A 38 -21.99 -1.62 17.59
N SER A 39 -21.59 -1.95 18.82
CA SER A 39 -22.45 -2.64 19.78
C SER A 39 -21.98 -2.35 21.22
N GLU A 40 -22.94 -1.92 22.03
CA GLU A 40 -22.80 -1.42 23.40
C GLU A 40 -22.53 -2.50 24.47
N ARG A 41 -21.54 -2.21 25.34
CA ARG A 41 -21.59 -2.09 26.82
C ARG A 41 -21.90 -3.30 27.75
N LYS A 42 -21.04 -3.34 28.81
CA LYS A 42 -21.09 -3.98 30.17
C LYS A 42 -20.44 -5.38 30.25
N GLN A 43 -19.60 -5.75 31.22
CA GLN A 43 -19.30 -5.23 32.58
C GLN A 43 -17.98 -5.87 33.10
N THR A 44 -17.19 -5.10 33.89
CA THR A 44 -16.38 -5.41 35.10
C THR A 44 -15.62 -6.76 35.20
N ASP A 45 -14.31 -6.80 35.52
CA ASP A 45 -13.76 -6.56 36.87
C ASP A 45 -12.21 -6.36 36.90
N GLY A 46 -11.78 -5.42 37.75
CA GLY A 46 -10.62 -5.49 38.68
C GLY A 46 -9.22 -5.89 38.20
N PHE A 47 -8.36 -4.92 37.89
CA PHE A 47 -6.93 -4.98 38.28
C PHE A 47 -6.33 -3.58 38.47
N ASN A 48 -5.87 -3.28 39.69
CA ASN A 48 -5.12 -2.07 39.99
C ASN A 48 -3.74 -2.15 39.35
N SER A 49 -3.45 -1.27 38.38
CA SER A 49 -2.06 -0.93 38.05
C SER A 49 -1.91 0.58 37.97
N SER A 50 -0.96 1.08 38.77
CA SER A 50 -0.59 2.47 38.90
C SER A 50 0.20 2.92 37.66
N LEU A 51 -0.51 3.27 36.60
CA LEU A 51 0.03 4.01 35.46
C LEU A 51 -0.42 5.48 35.57
N PRO A 52 0.44 6.46 35.24
CA PRO A 52 0.04 7.85 35.25
C PRO A 52 -1.09 8.06 34.24
N LYS A 53 -2.24 8.53 34.72
CA LYS A 53 -3.36 8.97 33.89
C LYS A 53 -2.92 10.21 33.11
N MET A 54 -2.39 10.02 31.90
CA MET A 54 -2.28 11.10 30.92
C MET A 54 -3.72 11.48 30.50
N ASN A 55 -4.06 12.75 30.65
CA ASN A 55 -5.37 13.30 30.31
C ASN A 55 -5.60 13.22 28.79
N ASN A 56 -6.34 12.21 28.35
CA ASN A 56 -6.75 12.08 26.95
C ASN A 56 -7.67 13.22 26.48
N GLN A 57 -8.38 13.90 27.39
CA GLN A 57 -9.32 14.96 27.06
C GLN A 57 -8.61 16.24 26.59
N ASP A 58 -7.60 16.72 27.33
CA ASP A 58 -6.86 17.94 27.00
C ASP A 58 -6.18 17.85 25.63
N ASN A 59 -5.73 16.64 25.26
CA ASN A 59 -5.05 16.41 23.99
C ASN A 59 -6.04 16.34 22.81
N LEU A 60 -7.25 15.78 23.04
CA LEU A 60 -8.32 15.78 22.04
C LEU A 60 -8.80 17.21 21.75
N ASP A 61 -9.03 18.00 22.80
CA ASP A 61 -9.53 19.37 22.70
C ASP A 61 -8.51 20.27 21.97
N LYS A 62 -7.21 20.06 22.20
CA LYS A 62 -6.14 20.74 21.47
C LYS A 62 -6.13 20.38 19.97
N LYS A 63 -6.29 19.10 19.62
CA LYS A 63 -6.34 18.63 18.22
C LYS A 63 -7.50 19.25 17.45
N VAL A 64 -8.68 19.30 18.07
CA VAL A 64 -9.89 19.90 17.47
C VAL A 64 -9.69 21.41 17.25
N ASN A 65 -9.13 22.11 18.23
CA ASN A 65 -8.95 23.56 18.17
C ASN A 65 -7.99 24.00 17.04
N ILE A 66 -6.89 23.26 16.81
CA ILE A 66 -5.96 23.53 15.70
C ILE A 66 -6.64 23.37 14.34
N LEU A 67 -7.55 22.40 14.20
CA LEU A 67 -8.26 22.13 12.94
C LEU A 67 -9.33 23.17 12.64
N GLU A 68 -10.11 23.57 13.65
CA GLU A 68 -11.20 24.55 13.50
C GLU A 68 -10.68 25.95 13.15
N GLN A 69 -9.49 26.30 13.63
CA GLN A 69 -8.86 27.59 13.34
C GLN A 69 -8.11 27.61 12.00
N SER A 70 -7.90 26.46 11.36
CA SER A 70 -7.16 26.36 10.11
C SER A 70 -8.05 26.59 8.89
N GLU A 71 -7.64 27.50 8.00
CA GLU A 71 -8.29 27.65 6.70
C GLU A 71 -7.89 26.49 5.77
N GLN A 72 -8.79 26.13 4.87
CA GLN A 72 -8.48 25.16 3.82
C GLN A 72 -7.60 25.84 2.77
N LYS A 73 -6.39 25.33 2.56
CA LYS A 73 -5.53 25.81 1.47
C LYS A 73 -5.95 25.15 0.17
N GLN A 74 -5.95 25.91 -0.93
CA GLN A 74 -6.20 25.34 -2.25
C GLN A 74 -5.10 24.33 -2.59
N LEU A 75 -5.51 23.15 -3.04
CA LEU A 75 -4.64 22.07 -3.49
C LEU A 75 -4.48 22.13 -5.02
N GLN A 76 -3.32 21.72 -5.51
CA GLN A 76 -3.01 21.59 -6.92
C GLN A 76 -2.65 20.14 -7.23
N GLU A 77 -2.80 19.69 -8.49
CA GLU A 77 -2.40 18.31 -8.86
C GLU A 77 -0.93 18.02 -8.52
N ASP A 78 -0.05 19.02 -8.64
CA ASP A 78 1.37 18.92 -8.29
C ASP A 78 1.63 18.57 -6.81
N ASP A 79 0.67 18.84 -5.90
CA ASP A 79 0.77 18.47 -4.48
C ASP A 79 0.74 16.95 -4.26
N PHE A 80 0.30 16.20 -5.27
CA PHE A 80 0.17 14.75 -5.30
C PHE A 80 1.28 14.12 -6.13
N THR A 81 2.41 14.81 -6.30
CA THR A 81 3.59 14.25 -6.99
C THR A 81 4.71 14.01 -5.99
N ILE A 82 5.55 13.02 -6.29
CA ILE A 82 6.74 12.73 -5.49
C ILE A 82 7.95 12.55 -6.38
N SER A 83 9.12 12.97 -5.91
CA SER A 83 10.38 12.73 -6.59
C SER A 83 11.12 11.55 -5.97
N TYR A 84 11.51 10.57 -6.77
CA TYR A 84 12.30 9.41 -6.33
C TYR A 84 13.43 9.14 -7.31
N LYS A 85 14.69 9.12 -6.84
CA LYS A 85 15.90 8.92 -7.67
C LYS A 85 15.88 9.72 -8.99
N SER A 86 15.58 11.02 -8.89
CA SER A 86 15.47 11.95 -10.03
C SER A 86 14.35 11.63 -11.04
N MET A 87 13.37 10.81 -10.65
CA MET A 87 12.12 10.61 -11.38
C MET A 87 10.99 11.39 -10.71
N LEU A 88 10.19 12.10 -11.51
CA LEU A 88 8.94 12.68 -11.03
C LEU A 88 7.82 11.66 -11.20
N ILE A 89 7.28 11.20 -10.09
CA ILE A 89 6.19 10.23 -10.06
C ILE A 89 4.87 10.98 -9.87
N ARG A 90 3.90 10.66 -10.73
CA ARG A 90 2.57 11.25 -10.76
C ARG A 90 1.54 10.23 -11.28
N LYS A 91 0.26 10.60 -11.35
CA LYS A 91 -0.86 9.69 -11.69
C LYS A 91 -0.71 8.93 -13.03
N ASP A 92 0.00 9.51 -14.00
CA ASP A 92 0.18 8.98 -15.35
C ASP A 92 1.55 8.30 -15.56
N THR A 93 2.33 8.11 -14.48
CA THR A 93 3.63 7.43 -14.58
C THR A 93 3.42 5.98 -14.98
N ASP A 94 4.06 5.59 -16.09
CA ASP A 94 4.03 4.23 -16.60
C ASP A 94 4.84 3.28 -15.69
N PRO A 95 4.23 2.23 -15.14
CA PRO A 95 4.94 1.19 -14.41
C PRO A 95 6.12 0.57 -15.17
N LYS A 96 6.04 0.45 -16.51
CA LYS A 96 7.15 -0.07 -17.33
C LYS A 96 8.34 0.89 -17.31
N GLU A 97 8.11 2.20 -17.31
CA GLU A 97 9.18 3.19 -17.13
C GLU A 97 9.83 3.06 -15.75
N LEU A 98 9.02 2.96 -14.69
CA LEU A 98 9.51 2.75 -13.31
C LEU A 98 10.45 1.55 -13.22
N ILE A 99 10.03 0.39 -13.73
CA ILE A 99 10.82 -0.84 -13.71
C ILE A 99 12.09 -0.68 -14.54
N SER A 100 12.00 -0.10 -15.74
CA SER A 100 13.16 0.07 -16.62
C SER A 100 14.28 0.92 -16.00
N ARG A 101 13.92 1.90 -15.17
CA ARG A 101 14.86 2.85 -14.56
C ARG A 101 15.33 2.44 -13.18
N LEU A 102 14.46 1.81 -12.40
CA LEU A 102 14.72 1.49 -11.00
C LEU A 102 15.07 0.01 -10.80
N GLY A 103 14.76 -0.86 -11.76
CA GLY A 103 14.78 -2.31 -11.60
C GLY A 103 13.75 -2.78 -10.59
N TYR A 104 13.81 -4.05 -10.21
CA TYR A 104 13.08 -4.57 -9.06
C TYR A 104 13.89 -4.37 -7.78
N GLY A 105 13.23 -3.99 -6.69
CA GLY A 105 13.87 -3.88 -5.38
C GLY A 105 14.26 -5.25 -4.81
N GLU A 106 15.18 -5.25 -3.84
CA GLU A 106 15.64 -6.47 -3.21
C GLU A 106 14.48 -7.23 -2.55
N GLY A 107 14.44 -8.55 -2.77
CA GLY A 107 13.41 -9.43 -2.22
C GLY A 107 12.10 -9.44 -2.99
N TYR A 108 11.97 -8.77 -4.14
CA TYR A 108 10.74 -8.77 -4.95
C TYR A 108 10.23 -10.19 -5.26
N GLU A 109 11.07 -11.05 -5.84
CA GLU A 109 10.70 -12.44 -6.18
C GLU A 109 10.38 -13.27 -4.94
N ALA A 110 11.18 -13.12 -3.88
CA ALA A 110 10.99 -13.80 -2.60
C ALA A 110 9.68 -13.41 -1.89
N ASN A 111 9.10 -12.25 -2.23
CA ASN A 111 7.83 -11.76 -1.69
C ASN A 111 6.69 -11.93 -2.71
N ASN A 112 6.65 -13.10 -3.37
CA ASN A 112 5.61 -13.49 -4.32
C ASN A 112 5.42 -12.48 -5.46
N ASN A 113 6.54 -12.02 -6.05
CA ASN A 113 6.55 -10.99 -7.10
C ASN A 113 5.71 -9.77 -6.73
N GLY A 114 5.76 -9.42 -5.44
CA GLY A 114 5.07 -8.32 -4.84
C GLY A 114 3.55 -8.36 -4.81
N PHE A 115 2.93 -9.51 -5.04
CA PHE A 115 1.47 -9.68 -5.01
C PHE A 115 0.83 -9.11 -3.73
N VAL A 116 -0.24 -8.34 -3.90
CA VAL A 116 -1.07 -7.79 -2.81
C VAL A 116 -2.46 -8.41 -2.83
N SER A 117 -3.13 -8.37 -3.98
CA SER A 117 -4.46 -8.92 -4.21
C SER A 117 -4.68 -9.16 -5.70
N GLY A 118 -5.71 -9.92 -6.07
CA GLY A 118 -6.02 -10.20 -7.46
C GLY A 118 -7.08 -11.25 -7.62
N ASN A 119 -7.50 -11.44 -8.88
CA ASN A 119 -8.38 -12.51 -9.33
C ASN A 119 -7.78 -13.16 -10.60
N GLY A 120 -8.61 -13.84 -11.38
CA GLY A 120 -8.20 -14.49 -12.62
C GLY A 120 -7.64 -13.51 -13.66
N GLU A 121 -8.19 -12.31 -13.74
CA GLU A 121 -7.90 -11.33 -14.79
C GLU A 121 -6.95 -10.21 -14.36
N PHE A 122 -6.96 -9.84 -13.08
CA PHE A 122 -6.22 -8.67 -12.60
C PHE A 122 -5.44 -8.98 -11.33
N ARG A 123 -4.36 -8.23 -11.10
CA ARG A 123 -3.66 -8.20 -9.81
C ARG A 123 -3.21 -6.80 -9.42
N ARG A 124 -3.23 -6.52 -8.11
CA ARG A 124 -2.48 -5.46 -7.46
C ARG A 124 -1.20 -6.01 -6.86
N TRP A 125 -0.11 -5.29 -7.04
CA TRP A 125 1.20 -5.68 -6.57
C TRP A 125 2.07 -4.45 -6.28
N ASN A 126 3.14 -4.60 -5.48
CA ASN A 126 4.03 -3.48 -5.17
C ASN A 126 5.43 -3.64 -5.76
N LEU A 127 6.00 -2.52 -6.17
CA LEU A 127 7.45 -2.33 -6.23
C LEU A 127 7.88 -1.60 -4.96
N SER A 128 8.78 -2.21 -4.19
CA SER A 128 9.26 -1.68 -2.91
C SER A 128 10.75 -1.41 -3.01
N TYR A 129 11.20 -0.23 -2.58
CA TYR A 129 12.61 0.14 -2.65
C TYR A 129 13.14 0.68 -1.31
N PRO A 130 14.41 0.43 -0.96
CA PRO A 130 15.37 -0.38 -1.72
C PRO A 130 15.10 -1.89 -1.65
N ASN A 131 14.34 -2.34 -0.64
CA ASN A 131 13.99 -3.74 -0.43
C ASN A 131 12.53 -3.88 0.03
N TYR A 132 12.02 -5.11 0.03
CA TYR A 132 10.61 -5.40 0.33
C TYR A 132 10.25 -5.42 1.83
N ILE A 133 11.23 -5.75 2.69
CA ILE A 133 11.06 -5.94 4.14
C ILE A 133 10.97 -4.60 4.86
N ASP A 134 11.88 -3.69 4.55
CA ASP A 134 11.96 -2.33 5.10
C ASP A 134 12.15 -1.32 3.96
N PRO A 135 11.07 -1.03 3.20
CA PRO A 135 11.14 -0.05 2.13
C PRO A 135 11.08 1.38 2.66
N GLU A 136 11.67 2.26 1.88
CA GLU A 136 11.49 3.71 1.99
C GLU A 136 10.23 4.16 1.25
N ILE A 137 9.94 3.51 0.13
CA ILE A 137 8.83 3.81 -0.77
C ILE A 137 8.25 2.52 -1.36
N ARG A 138 6.93 2.47 -1.50
CA ARG A 138 6.21 1.45 -2.26
C ARG A 138 5.40 2.11 -3.38
N PHE A 139 5.51 1.57 -4.60
CA PHE A 139 4.63 1.88 -5.71
C PHE A 139 3.60 0.77 -5.81
N ILE A 140 2.32 1.11 -5.70
CA ILE A 140 1.22 0.15 -5.82
C ILE A 140 0.77 0.17 -7.27
N ILE A 141 0.84 -0.96 -7.94
CA ILE A 141 0.56 -1.11 -9.37
C ILE A 141 -0.64 -2.04 -9.53
N PHE A 142 -1.50 -1.70 -10.49
CA PHE A 142 -2.55 -2.58 -10.99
C PHE A 142 -2.17 -3.06 -12.38
N SER A 143 -2.34 -4.36 -12.63
CA SER A 143 -2.01 -4.98 -13.91
C SER A 143 -3.09 -5.98 -14.32
N GLU A 144 -3.38 -6.02 -15.61
CA GLU A 144 -3.99 -7.16 -16.28
C GLU A 144 -3.05 -8.36 -16.22
N ARG A 145 -3.63 -9.56 -16.14
CA ARG A 145 -2.93 -10.84 -16.17
C ARG A 145 -3.09 -11.43 -17.55
N GLU A 146 -2.01 -11.49 -18.30
CA GLU A 146 -1.99 -12.09 -19.63
C GLU A 146 -1.35 -13.47 -19.55
N VAL A 147 -1.91 -14.44 -20.28
CA VAL A 147 -1.25 -15.74 -20.48
C VAL A 147 -0.46 -15.68 -21.79
N LYS A 148 0.86 -15.80 -21.68
CA LYS A 148 1.77 -15.82 -22.81
C LYS A 148 2.74 -16.98 -22.65
N ASP A 149 2.80 -17.84 -23.67
CA ASP A 149 3.68 -19.03 -23.68
C ASP A 149 3.53 -19.89 -22.41
N GLU A 150 2.28 -20.09 -21.96
CA GLU A 150 1.91 -20.82 -20.73
C GLU A 150 2.34 -20.15 -19.40
N GLU A 151 2.90 -18.94 -19.46
CA GLU A 151 3.27 -18.14 -18.29
C GLU A 151 2.28 -16.98 -18.08
N ILE A 152 2.00 -16.64 -16.81
CA ILE A 152 1.20 -15.47 -16.47
C ILE A 152 2.13 -14.25 -16.37
N MET A 153 1.88 -13.25 -17.19
CA MET A 153 2.64 -12.00 -17.25
C MET A 153 1.74 -10.79 -16.95
N ASP A 154 2.37 -9.68 -16.55
CA ASP A 154 1.68 -8.41 -16.38
C ASP A 154 1.46 -7.75 -17.76
N GLY A 155 0.20 -7.52 -18.10
CA GLY A 155 -0.24 -6.82 -19.30
C GLY A 155 -0.31 -5.31 -19.12
N ASP A 156 -1.41 -4.71 -19.58
CA ASP A 156 -1.68 -3.30 -19.36
C ASP A 156 -1.72 -2.97 -17.87
N SER A 157 -0.99 -1.93 -17.50
CA SER A 157 -0.67 -1.62 -16.11
C SER A 157 -0.73 -0.13 -15.85
N TYR A 158 -1.14 0.26 -14.65
CA TYR A 158 -1.12 1.65 -14.22
C TYR A 158 -0.82 1.78 -12.73
N LEU A 159 -0.33 2.96 -12.34
CA LEU A 159 -0.01 3.28 -10.95
C LEU A 159 -1.30 3.56 -10.16
N VAL A 160 -1.52 2.79 -9.10
CA VAL A 160 -2.63 2.96 -8.16
C VAL A 160 -2.31 4.04 -7.15
N GLY A 161 -1.07 4.02 -6.64
CA GLY A 161 -0.62 4.98 -5.63
C GLY A 161 0.83 4.80 -5.23
N VAL A 162 1.26 5.64 -4.31
CA VAL A 162 2.60 5.64 -3.71
C VAL A 162 2.47 5.71 -2.20
N SER A 163 3.23 4.87 -1.51
CA SER A 163 3.35 4.86 -0.05
C SER A 163 4.77 5.25 0.34
N LEU A 164 4.92 6.27 1.20
CA LEU A 164 6.19 6.65 1.82
C LEU A 164 6.21 6.07 3.24
N GLU A 165 7.18 5.20 3.50
CA GLU A 165 7.17 4.31 4.66
C GLU A 165 8.23 4.66 5.71
N SER A 166 9.40 5.15 5.28
CA SER A 166 10.53 5.39 6.19
C SER A 166 10.65 6.85 6.60
N GLU A 167 11.11 7.08 7.84
CA GLU A 167 11.66 8.37 8.31
C GLU A 167 12.96 8.71 7.56
N SER A 168 12.84 9.16 6.31
CA SER A 168 13.97 9.65 5.53
C SER A 168 13.77 11.12 5.18
N ASP A 169 14.79 11.94 5.46
CA ASP A 169 14.83 13.34 5.04
C ASP A 169 14.82 13.52 3.52
N ARG A 170 15.01 12.44 2.77
CA ARG A 170 15.05 12.44 1.31
C ARG A 170 13.67 12.47 0.67
N PHE A 171 12.64 11.98 1.35
CA PHE A 171 11.30 11.84 0.76
C PHE A 171 10.32 12.72 1.51
N GLN A 172 9.87 13.75 0.81
CA GLN A 172 8.89 14.69 1.31
C GLN A 172 7.87 14.99 0.21
N THR A 173 6.64 15.27 0.61
CA THR A 173 5.62 15.80 -0.29
C THR A 173 6.08 17.12 -0.92
N LYS A 174 5.36 17.58 -1.95
CA LYS A 174 5.62 18.87 -2.61
C LYS A 174 5.71 20.05 -1.63
N ARG A 175 4.95 19.99 -0.52
CA ARG A 175 4.92 21.03 0.52
C ARG A 175 5.83 20.75 1.71
N GLY A 176 6.76 19.79 1.60
CA GLY A 176 7.82 19.55 2.58
C GLY A 176 7.40 18.74 3.81
N ILE A 177 6.35 17.92 3.70
CA ILE A 177 5.95 16.98 4.76
C ILE A 177 6.61 15.62 4.52
N LYS A 178 7.18 15.02 5.56
CA LYS A 178 7.82 13.70 5.55
C LYS A 178 7.32 12.84 6.70
N VAL A 179 7.58 11.53 6.63
CA VAL A 179 7.38 10.61 7.76
C VAL A 179 8.20 11.11 8.96
N GLY A 180 7.61 11.05 10.15
CA GLY A 180 8.15 11.60 11.40
C GLY A 180 7.77 13.05 11.71
N ASP A 181 7.20 13.80 10.76
CA ASP A 181 6.67 15.14 11.03
C ASP A 181 5.40 15.09 11.91
N ASN A 182 5.06 16.18 12.59
CA ASN A 182 3.88 16.25 13.44
C ASN A 182 2.65 16.82 12.71
N ARG A 183 1.48 16.68 13.33
CA ARG A 183 0.20 17.19 12.82
C ARG A 183 0.24 18.69 12.53
N GLU A 184 0.83 19.48 13.42
CA GLU A 184 0.89 20.94 13.28
C GLU A 184 1.58 21.35 11.98
N LYS A 185 2.68 20.69 11.62
CA LYS A 185 3.40 20.97 10.37
C LYS A 185 2.54 20.63 9.14
N ILE A 186 1.76 19.55 9.19
CA ILE A 186 0.82 19.18 8.11
C ILE A 186 -0.24 20.28 7.95
N ILE A 187 -0.88 20.71 9.04
CA ILE A 187 -1.91 21.75 9.01
C ILE A 187 -1.32 23.09 8.54
N GLN A 188 -0.10 23.42 8.94
CA GLN A 188 0.60 24.61 8.43
C GLN A 188 0.86 24.52 6.92
N ALA A 189 1.22 23.35 6.39
CA ALA A 189 1.51 23.17 4.96
C ALA A 189 0.26 23.09 4.09
N TYR A 190 -0.77 22.36 4.53
CA TYR A 190 -1.94 22.00 3.74
C TYR A 190 -3.26 22.62 4.21
N GLY A 191 -3.29 23.24 5.39
CA GLY A 191 -4.52 23.76 5.98
C GLY A 191 -5.41 22.65 6.55
N ARG A 192 -6.71 22.91 6.62
CA ARG A 192 -7.69 21.92 7.08
C ARG A 192 -7.82 20.73 6.11
N PRO A 193 -7.78 19.46 6.57
CA PRO A 193 -7.99 18.30 5.71
C PRO A 193 -9.41 18.25 5.15
N SER A 194 -9.57 17.61 3.98
CA SER A 194 -10.87 17.34 3.35
C SER A 194 -11.71 16.37 4.19
N SER A 195 -11.07 15.42 4.87
CA SER A 195 -11.72 14.52 5.83
C SER A 195 -10.71 13.98 6.84
N MET A 196 -11.20 13.60 8.02
CA MET A 196 -10.41 12.93 9.05
C MET A 196 -11.16 11.69 9.55
N LYS A 197 -10.48 10.54 9.62
CA LYS A 197 -11.04 9.29 10.15
C LYS A 197 -9.98 8.62 11.02
N GLY A 198 -10.23 8.57 12.33
CA GLY A 198 -9.20 8.16 13.30
C GLY A 198 -7.95 9.03 13.15
N GLU A 199 -6.79 8.39 13.02
CA GLU A 199 -5.50 9.04 12.87
C GLU A 199 -5.10 9.35 11.41
N ILE A 200 -6.06 9.31 10.48
CA ILE A 200 -5.82 9.61 9.06
C ILE A 200 -6.35 10.99 8.70
N LEU A 201 -5.46 11.86 8.23
CA LEU A 201 -5.79 13.16 7.63
C LEU A 201 -5.76 13.02 6.11
N ARG A 202 -6.88 13.26 5.44
CA ARG A 202 -7.00 13.15 3.97
C ARG A 202 -7.22 14.52 3.33
N TYR A 203 -6.46 14.79 2.28
CA TYR A 203 -6.55 15.96 1.41
C TYR A 203 -6.88 15.50 -0.01
N SER A 204 -7.88 16.12 -0.64
CA SER A 204 -8.41 15.63 -1.90
C SER A 204 -8.60 16.74 -2.94
N VAL A 205 -8.24 16.48 -4.20
CA VAL A 205 -8.59 17.33 -5.34
C VAL A 205 -8.75 16.48 -6.59
N GLY A 206 -9.84 16.68 -7.34
CA GLY A 206 -10.02 16.05 -8.66
C GLY A 206 -9.84 14.51 -8.70
N GLY A 207 -10.28 13.79 -7.65
CA GLY A 207 -10.12 12.33 -7.54
C GLY A 207 -8.76 11.86 -7.02
N LEU A 208 -7.81 12.77 -6.77
CA LEU A 208 -6.52 12.48 -6.13
C LEU A 208 -6.66 12.59 -4.62
N HIS A 209 -6.01 11.69 -3.88
CA HIS A 209 -5.98 11.74 -2.42
C HIS A 209 -4.56 11.70 -1.86
N LEU A 210 -4.28 12.56 -0.90
CA LEU A 210 -3.06 12.58 -0.11
C LEU A 210 -3.46 12.31 1.34
N GLN A 211 -2.96 11.22 1.89
CA GLN A 211 -3.30 10.75 3.22
C GLN A 211 -2.05 10.77 4.10
N PHE A 212 -2.17 11.41 5.25
CA PHE A 212 -1.18 11.32 6.31
C PHE A 212 -1.76 10.44 7.41
N ARG A 213 -1.12 9.32 7.66
CA ARG A 213 -1.44 8.46 8.80
C ARG A 213 -0.55 8.86 9.96
N MET A 214 -1.15 9.10 11.12
CA MET A 214 -0.44 9.47 12.33
C MET A 214 -0.32 8.26 13.25
N ASP A 215 0.83 8.10 13.88
CA ASP A 215 1.00 7.20 15.02
C ASP A 215 0.30 7.83 16.24
N ASP A 216 -0.56 7.05 16.89
CA ASP A 216 -1.43 7.52 17.97
C ASP A 216 -0.69 7.90 19.25
N LYS A 217 0.47 7.27 19.50
CA LYS A 217 1.29 7.45 20.70
C LYS A 217 2.24 8.64 20.59
N THR A 218 2.89 8.77 19.45
CA THR A 218 3.95 9.76 19.20
C THR A 218 3.42 11.00 18.50
N GLU A 219 2.22 10.94 17.93
CA GLU A 219 1.58 12.00 17.16
C GLU A 219 2.40 12.46 15.95
N LYS A 220 3.23 11.55 15.42
CA LYS A 220 4.05 11.74 14.23
C LYS A 220 3.44 11.02 13.04
N VAL A 221 3.72 11.50 11.84
CA VAL A 221 3.36 10.83 10.59
C VAL A 221 4.08 9.48 10.56
N GLU A 222 3.33 8.39 10.54
CA GLU A 222 3.88 7.04 10.35
C GLU A 222 4.00 6.69 8.86
N ASN A 223 3.09 7.23 8.05
CA ASN A 223 2.99 6.89 6.63
C ASN A 223 2.36 8.05 5.85
N ILE A 224 2.83 8.25 4.62
CA ILE A 224 2.23 9.17 3.66
C ILE A 224 1.82 8.38 2.43
N PHE A 225 0.52 8.41 2.12
CA PHE A 225 -0.03 7.71 0.97
C PHE A 225 -0.58 8.70 -0.05
N ILE A 226 -0.12 8.59 -1.29
CA ILE A 226 -0.62 9.34 -2.45
C ILE A 226 -1.41 8.37 -3.32
N GLU A 227 -2.70 8.60 -3.42
CA GLU A 227 -3.66 7.78 -4.15
C GLU A 227 -3.99 8.43 -5.49
N TYR A 228 -3.85 7.65 -6.57
CA TYR A 228 -4.15 8.08 -7.93
C TYR A 228 -5.38 7.40 -8.51
N ASN A 229 -5.48 6.07 -8.38
CA ASN A 229 -6.44 5.25 -9.13
C ASN A 229 -6.99 4.06 -8.30
N MET A 230 -7.09 4.18 -6.97
CA MET A 230 -7.54 3.07 -6.11
C MET A 230 -8.98 2.67 -6.39
N GLU A 231 -9.90 3.62 -6.49
CA GLU A 231 -11.32 3.35 -6.79
C GLU A 231 -11.46 2.55 -8.10
N LYS A 232 -10.84 3.04 -9.18
CA LYS A 232 -10.78 2.34 -10.46
C LYS A 232 -10.25 0.90 -10.32
N SER A 233 -9.16 0.70 -9.57
CA SER A 233 -8.56 -0.63 -9.38
C SER A 233 -9.49 -1.61 -8.66
N VAL A 234 -10.26 -1.12 -7.68
CA VAL A 234 -11.23 -1.94 -6.94
C VAL A 234 -12.42 -2.29 -7.82
N GLU A 235 -12.91 -1.34 -8.61
CA GLU A 235 -14.02 -1.58 -9.53
C GLU A 235 -13.68 -2.63 -10.58
N GLN A 236 -12.49 -2.56 -11.19
CA GLN A 236 -12.04 -3.51 -12.21
C GLN A 236 -11.89 -4.94 -11.64
N GLN A 237 -11.36 -5.07 -10.41
CA GLN A 237 -11.30 -6.38 -9.75
C GLN A 237 -12.70 -6.94 -9.48
N LYS A 238 -13.62 -6.14 -8.94
CA LYS A 238 -14.99 -6.59 -8.67
C LYS A 238 -15.74 -7.00 -9.94
N SER A 239 -15.63 -6.25 -11.02
CA SER A 239 -16.37 -6.54 -12.26
C SER A 239 -15.98 -7.88 -12.87
N ALA A 240 -14.72 -8.28 -12.73
CA ALA A 240 -14.23 -9.58 -13.23
C ALA A 240 -14.71 -10.77 -12.39
N ASP A 241 -15.09 -10.56 -11.13
CA ASP A 241 -15.65 -11.61 -10.28
C ASP A 241 -17.12 -11.91 -10.61
N TYR A 242 -17.78 -11.06 -11.42
CA TYR A 242 -19.19 -11.18 -11.82
C TYR A 242 -19.40 -11.71 -13.25
N ILE A 243 -18.41 -12.41 -13.83
CA ILE A 243 -18.65 -13.09 -15.11
C ILE A 243 -19.70 -14.20 -14.87
N ASP A 244 -20.86 -13.97 -15.46
CA ASP A 244 -22.10 -14.72 -15.33
C ASP A 244 -21.95 -16.14 -15.92
N ASP A 245 -22.07 -17.17 -15.08
CA ASP A 245 -22.14 -18.59 -15.47
C ASP A 245 -23.45 -18.94 -16.25
N SER A 246 -24.13 -17.97 -16.87
CA SER A 246 -25.44 -18.17 -17.52
C SER A 246 -25.39 -18.43 -19.03
N GLU A 247 -24.20 -18.57 -19.62
CA GLU A 247 -24.05 -19.03 -21.02
C GLU A 247 -23.35 -20.39 -21.12
N GLU A 248 -24.04 -21.47 -20.73
CA GLU A 248 -23.91 -22.82 -21.33
C GLU A 248 -25.28 -23.43 -21.66
#